data_AF-A0A2T6JB30-F1
#
_entry.id   AF-A0A2T6JB30-F1
#
_cell.length_a   1.000
_cell.length_b   1.000
_cell.length_c   1.000
_cell.angle_alpha   90.00
_cell.angle_beta   90.00
_cell.angle_gamma   90.00
#
_symmetry.space_group_name_H-M   'P 1'
#
loop_
_entity.id
_entity.type
_entity.pdbx_description
1 polymer ?
#
loop_
_entity_poly.entity_id
_entity_poly.type
_entity_poly.pdbx_seq_one_letter_code
_entity_poly.pdbx_strand_id
1 'polypeptide(L)'
;MKASSISRGSVNRESGFSLIEILVSIVVFGIGLLGAAGLQLATMRSNQFTAQASVATQLIRDYEEITQMLRSADLSTSEGSNVLSSLDTNTADTTTVNCQSSGATCTSSELAAFMLKEWKSRVTTELPGGRAVICRDSAPKDTSGASSGLYHWACDDQGDMLMVKIGWAGKADKADQTQQTIAAENRPRIVMTVFGNQKDFTD
;
A
#
# COMPACT_ATOMS: atom_id res chain seq x y z
N MET A 1 -18.78 58.20 -74.85
CA MET A 1 -19.65 57.44 -73.94
C MET A 1 -18.85 56.27 -73.38
N LYS A 2 -18.52 56.26 -72.09
CA LYS A 2 -17.77 55.17 -71.43
C LYS A 2 -18.52 54.85 -70.14
N ALA A 3 -19.15 53.68 -70.08
CA ALA A 3 -19.91 53.24 -68.91
C ALA A 3 -18.97 52.49 -67.97
N SER A 4 -18.80 53.00 -66.74
CA SER A 4 -18.07 52.32 -65.66
C SER A 4 -18.99 51.29 -65.01
N SER A 5 -18.61 50.01 -65.06
CA SER A 5 -19.28 48.93 -64.35
C SER A 5 -18.86 48.91 -62.88
N ILE A 6 -19.81 49.07 -61.96
CA ILE A 6 -19.58 48.94 -60.51
C ILE A 6 -19.69 47.45 -60.15
N SER A 7 -18.58 46.86 -59.68
CA SER A 7 -18.54 45.51 -59.11
C SER A 7 -19.23 45.51 -57.74
N ARG A 8 -20.26 44.68 -57.57
CA ARG A 8 -20.93 44.43 -56.28
C ARG A 8 -20.09 43.43 -55.48
N GLY A 9 -19.50 43.88 -54.37
CA GLY A 9 -18.91 42.98 -53.38
C GLY A 9 -19.97 42.06 -52.75
N SER A 10 -19.69 40.76 -52.68
CA SER A 10 -20.52 39.79 -51.98
C SER A 10 -20.48 40.05 -50.48
N VAL A 11 -21.62 40.37 -49.87
CA VAL A 11 -21.78 40.40 -48.42
C VAL A 11 -21.81 38.96 -47.93
N ASN A 12 -20.76 38.52 -47.22
CA ASN A 12 -20.82 37.28 -46.46
C ASN A 12 -21.93 37.41 -45.41
N ARG A 13 -22.92 36.53 -45.47
CA ARG A 13 -23.94 36.39 -44.41
C ARG A 13 -23.26 35.74 -43.22
N GLU A 14 -22.93 36.54 -42.22
CA GLU A 14 -22.64 36.07 -40.87
C GLU A 14 -23.86 35.27 -40.38
N SER A 15 -23.74 33.94 -40.36
CA SER A 15 -24.71 33.06 -39.72
C SER A 15 -24.55 33.20 -38.21
N GLY A 16 -25.37 34.04 -37.59
CA GLY A 16 -25.42 34.16 -36.13
C GLY A 16 -25.71 32.81 -35.48
N PHE A 17 -24.92 32.46 -34.47
CA PHE A 17 -25.08 31.27 -33.64
C PHE A 17 -26.52 31.16 -33.14
N SER A 18 -27.11 29.97 -33.30
CA SER A 18 -28.45 29.70 -32.79
C SER A 18 -28.43 29.56 -31.27
N LEU A 19 -29.45 30.06 -30.57
CA LEU A 19 -29.59 29.97 -29.11
C LEU A 19 -29.55 28.50 -28.62
N ILE A 20 -29.97 27.55 -29.48
CA ILE A 20 -29.89 26.11 -29.20
C ILE A 20 -28.45 25.58 -29.16
N GLU A 21 -27.54 26.17 -29.93
CA GLU A 21 -26.15 25.72 -30.03
C GLU A 21 -25.36 26.03 -28.75
N ILE A 22 -25.63 27.20 -28.17
CA ILE A 22 -25.08 27.61 -26.87
C ILE A 22 -25.66 26.71 -25.76
N LEU A 23 -26.95 26.39 -25.82
CA LEU A 23 -27.60 25.50 -24.85
C LEU A 23 -26.98 24.10 -24.88
N VAL A 24 -26.79 23.52 -26.07
CA VAL A 24 -26.12 22.23 -26.24
C VAL A 24 -24.66 22.30 -25.75
N SER A 25 -23.94 23.39 -26.04
CA SER A 25 -22.56 23.58 -25.59
C SER A 25 -22.45 23.61 -24.06
N ILE A 26 -23.35 24.32 -23.37
CA ILE A 26 -23.36 24.37 -21.89
C ILE A 26 -23.69 22.99 -21.31
N VAL A 27 -24.61 22.23 -21.91
CA VAL A 27 -24.95 20.87 -21.47
C VAL A 27 -23.75 19.94 -21.60
N VAL A 28 -23.10 19.91 -22.77
CA VAL A 28 -21.91 19.07 -23.02
C VAL A 28 -20.77 19.48 -22.09
N PHE A 29 -20.55 20.79 -21.90
CA PHE A 29 -19.55 21.31 -20.96
C PHE A 29 -19.85 20.91 -19.51
N GLY A 30 -21.11 20.98 -19.09
CA GLY A 30 -21.55 20.56 -17.76
C GLY A 30 -21.28 19.07 -17.50
N ILE A 31 -21.57 18.20 -18.47
CA ILE A 31 -21.24 16.77 -18.39
C ILE A 31 -19.71 16.58 -18.33
N GLY A 32 -18.96 17.31 -19.14
CA GLY A 32 -17.49 17.27 -19.14
C GLY A 32 -16.88 17.65 -17.78
N LEU A 33 -17.40 18.70 -17.12
CA LEU A 33 -16.94 19.11 -15.80
C LEU A 33 -17.27 18.08 -14.72
N LEU A 34 -18.45 17.46 -14.75
CA LEU A 34 -18.79 16.38 -13.81
C LEU A 34 -17.88 15.17 -13.99
N GLY A 35 -17.54 14.82 -15.24
CA GLY A 35 -16.56 13.78 -15.54
C GLY A 35 -15.16 14.11 -14.98
N ALA A 36 -14.70 15.34 -15.18
CA ALA A 36 -13.41 15.79 -14.65
C ALA A 36 -13.36 15.80 -13.12
N ALA A 37 -14.42 16.23 -12.44
CA ALA A 37 -14.51 16.19 -10.98
C ALA A 37 -14.48 14.74 -10.44
N GLY A 38 -15.15 13.81 -11.12
CA GLY A 38 -15.09 12.38 -10.80
C GLY A 38 -13.67 11.82 -10.89
N LEU A 39 -12.95 12.18 -11.96
CA LEU A 39 -11.55 11.77 -12.14
C LEU A 39 -10.64 12.38 -11.06
N GLN A 40 -10.83 13.64 -10.68
CA GLN A 40 -10.05 14.26 -9.60
C GLN A 40 -10.21 13.50 -8.28
N LEU A 41 -11.44 13.13 -7.92
CA LEU A 41 -11.70 12.34 -6.71
C LEU A 41 -11.07 10.94 -6.78
N ALA A 42 -11.15 10.28 -7.94
CA ALA A 42 -10.52 8.98 -8.14
C ALA A 42 -8.98 9.07 -7.97
N THR A 43 -8.36 10.09 -8.56
CA THR A 43 -6.92 10.36 -8.44
C THR A 43 -6.52 10.62 -6.99
N MET A 44 -7.27 11.44 -6.24
CA MET A 44 -6.98 11.70 -4.82
C MET A 44 -6.98 10.41 -3.98
N ARG A 45 -7.94 9.51 -4.23
CA ARG A 45 -8.02 8.22 -3.54
C ARG A 45 -6.85 7.32 -3.90
N SER A 46 -6.52 7.24 -5.19
CA SER A 46 -5.36 6.47 -5.66
C SER A 46 -4.07 6.99 -5.02
N ASN A 47 -3.88 8.30 -4.97
CA ASN A 47 -2.71 8.92 -4.35
C ASN A 47 -2.61 8.59 -2.87
N GLN A 48 -3.73 8.61 -2.14
CA GLN A 48 -3.75 8.25 -0.73
C GLN A 48 -3.34 6.79 -0.51
N PHE A 49 -3.86 5.85 -1.32
CA PHE A 49 -3.48 4.45 -1.25
C PHE A 49 -2.00 4.25 -1.58
N THR A 50 -1.51 4.88 -2.67
CA THR A 50 -0.11 4.80 -3.07
C THR A 50 0.83 5.35 -2.00
N ALA A 51 0.46 6.45 -1.33
CA ALA A 51 1.25 7.01 -0.23
C ALA A 51 1.37 6.01 0.94
N GLN A 52 0.26 5.38 1.33
CA GLN A 52 0.26 4.36 2.39
C GLN A 52 1.00 3.10 1.98
N ALA A 53 0.85 2.67 0.72
CA ALA A 53 1.61 1.55 0.17
C ALA A 53 3.12 1.84 0.19
N SER A 54 3.54 3.06 -0.15
CA SER A 54 4.95 3.47 -0.08
C SER A 54 5.49 3.36 1.35
N VAL A 55 4.77 3.89 2.34
CA VAL A 55 5.14 3.77 3.76
C VAL A 55 5.21 2.30 4.19
N ALA A 56 4.23 1.49 3.81
CA ALA A 56 4.22 0.06 4.11
C ALA A 56 5.43 -0.67 3.48
N THR A 57 5.80 -0.36 2.24
CA THR A 57 6.99 -0.93 1.61
C THR A 57 8.28 -0.48 2.28
N GLN A 58 8.35 0.77 2.75
CA GLN A 58 9.49 1.26 3.51
C GLN A 58 9.62 0.49 4.85
N LEU A 59 8.52 0.32 5.58
CA LEU A 59 8.50 -0.47 6.81
C LEU A 59 8.93 -1.92 6.59
N ILE A 60 8.54 -2.53 5.46
CA ILE A 60 9.04 -3.86 5.08
C ILE A 60 10.55 -3.83 4.88
N ARG A 61 11.10 -2.84 4.16
CA ARG A 61 12.56 -2.73 3.97
C ARG A 61 13.31 -2.50 5.27
N ASP A 62 12.78 -1.65 6.15
CA ASP A 62 13.37 -1.42 7.48
C ASP A 62 13.44 -2.73 8.27
N TYR A 63 12.40 -3.57 8.15
CA TYR A 63 12.41 -4.90 8.75
C TYR A 63 13.48 -5.81 8.13
N GLU A 64 13.62 -5.82 6.80
CA GLU A 64 14.69 -6.56 6.12
C GLU A 64 16.07 -6.12 6.64
N GLU A 65 16.30 -4.82 6.80
CA GLU A 65 17.54 -4.28 7.34
C GLU A 65 17.80 -4.76 8.78
N ILE A 66 16.78 -4.74 9.65
CA ILE A 66 16.86 -5.28 11.01
C ILE A 66 17.28 -6.76 10.99
N THR A 67 16.65 -7.57 10.13
CA THR A 67 16.99 -8.99 10.03
C THR A 67 18.41 -9.23 9.53
N GLN A 68 18.90 -8.43 8.58
CA GLN A 68 20.26 -8.53 8.06
C GLN A 68 21.30 -8.12 9.10
N MET A 69 21.06 -7.01 9.81
CA MET A 69 21.95 -6.52 10.87
C MET A 69 22.05 -7.53 12.03
N LEU A 70 20.92 -8.01 12.54
CA LEU A 70 20.90 -8.94 13.67
C LEU A 70 21.50 -10.31 13.33
N ARG A 71 21.34 -10.76 12.08
CA ARG A 71 21.99 -11.97 11.58
C ARG A 71 23.51 -11.83 11.50
N SER A 72 24.02 -10.65 11.15
CA SER A 72 25.47 -10.37 11.15
C SER A 72 26.07 -10.31 12.56
N ALA A 73 25.25 -10.05 13.58
CA ALA A 73 25.65 -9.89 14.98
C ALA A 73 25.66 -11.22 15.80
N ASP A 74 25.83 -12.36 15.12
CA ASP A 74 25.96 -13.70 15.73
C ASP A 74 24.75 -14.17 16.56
N LEU A 75 23.55 -13.68 16.28
CA LEU A 75 22.31 -14.36 16.65
C LEU A 75 22.08 -15.55 15.70
N SER A 76 23.05 -16.47 15.68
CA SER A 76 22.98 -17.75 14.96
C SER A 76 22.16 -18.76 15.75
N THR A 77 20.88 -18.46 16.00
CA THR A 77 19.95 -19.56 16.24
C THR A 77 19.38 -19.94 14.90
N SER A 78 19.59 -21.22 14.56
CA SER A 78 18.89 -21.98 13.53
C SER A 78 17.56 -21.36 13.09
N GLU A 79 17.21 -21.48 11.82
CA GLU A 79 15.93 -21.08 11.23
C GLU A 79 14.64 -21.54 11.96
N GLY A 80 14.75 -22.30 13.05
CA GLY A 80 13.69 -22.56 14.01
C GLY A 80 13.49 -21.43 15.02
N SER A 81 12.30 -20.82 14.96
CA SER A 81 11.65 -20.03 16.02
C SER A 81 12.53 -18.99 16.72
N ASN A 82 12.98 -17.99 15.97
CA ASN A 82 13.61 -16.78 16.51
C ASN A 82 12.54 -15.67 16.67
N VAL A 83 12.79 -14.67 17.51
CA VAL A 83 11.97 -13.45 17.64
C VAL A 83 11.76 -12.74 16.28
N LEU A 84 12.63 -13.02 15.31
CA LEU A 84 12.57 -12.54 13.94
C LEU A 84 11.75 -13.43 12.99
N SER A 85 11.41 -14.68 13.32
CA SER A 85 10.65 -15.53 12.39
C SER A 85 9.13 -15.49 12.61
N SER A 86 8.69 -14.96 13.76
CA SER A 86 7.29 -14.85 14.13
C SER A 86 7.04 -13.54 14.87
N LEU A 87 6.23 -12.65 14.28
CA LEU A 87 5.88 -11.36 14.86
C LEU A 87 4.45 -10.98 14.49
N ASP A 88 3.69 -10.44 15.44
CA ASP A 88 2.41 -9.78 15.17
C ASP A 88 2.38 -8.44 15.93
N THR A 89 2.11 -7.35 15.22
CA THR A 89 1.96 -6.01 15.80
C THR A 89 0.76 -5.91 16.73
N ASN A 90 -0.25 -6.77 16.57
CA ASN A 90 -1.40 -6.83 17.48
C ASN A 90 -1.09 -7.54 18.81
N THR A 91 0.00 -8.32 18.88
CA THR A 91 0.44 -8.91 20.15
C THR A 91 1.19 -7.84 20.93
N ALA A 92 0.76 -7.59 22.18
CA ALA A 92 1.40 -6.63 23.06
C ALA A 92 2.89 -6.94 23.20
N ASP A 93 3.72 -5.89 23.10
CA ASP A 93 5.15 -6.01 23.33
C ASP A 93 5.45 -5.94 24.83
N THR A 94 6.14 -6.94 25.36
CA THR A 94 6.55 -7.00 26.78
C THR A 94 7.96 -6.44 26.99
N THR A 95 8.64 -5.99 25.94
CA THR A 95 10.03 -5.51 26.02
C THR A 95 10.10 -4.16 26.73
N THR A 96 10.76 -4.13 27.88
CA THR A 96 10.98 -2.91 28.69
C THR A 96 12.38 -2.30 28.49
N VAL A 97 13.29 -3.03 27.86
CA VAL A 97 14.67 -2.61 27.64
C VAL A 97 14.73 -1.47 26.61
N ASN A 98 15.56 -0.46 26.87
CA ASN A 98 15.82 0.66 25.96
C ASN A 98 17.32 0.73 25.62
N CYS A 99 17.66 0.20 24.45
CA CYS A 99 19.05 0.14 23.96
C CYS A 99 19.53 1.44 23.31
N GLN A 100 18.69 2.47 23.22
CA GLN A 100 19.04 3.78 22.68
C GLN A 100 19.50 4.77 23.77
N SER A 101 19.34 4.43 25.05
CA SER A 101 19.73 5.32 26.14
C SER A 101 21.26 5.40 26.29
N SER A 102 21.78 6.60 26.55
CA SER A 102 23.22 6.82 26.73
C SER A 102 23.76 5.97 27.89
N GLY A 103 24.70 5.07 27.59
CA GLY A 103 25.27 4.14 28.57
C GLY A 103 24.51 2.82 28.73
N ALA A 104 23.47 2.57 27.93
CA ALA A 104 22.82 1.26 27.87
C ALA A 104 23.82 0.19 27.42
N THR A 105 23.85 -0.92 28.15
CA THR A 105 24.51 -2.15 27.73
C THR A 105 23.42 -3.15 27.38
N CYS A 106 23.28 -3.46 26.10
CA CYS A 106 22.32 -4.45 25.62
C CYS A 106 23.06 -5.66 25.07
N THR A 107 22.58 -6.84 25.44
CA THR A 107 22.90 -8.07 24.73
C THR A 107 22.31 -8.05 23.32
N SER A 108 22.83 -8.89 22.41
CA SER A 108 22.29 -8.99 21.05
C SER A 108 20.79 -9.31 21.04
N SER A 109 20.30 -10.15 21.98
CA SER A 109 18.88 -10.47 22.12
C SER A 109 18.03 -9.29 22.60
N GLU A 110 18.54 -8.47 23.51
CA GLU A 110 17.83 -7.28 23.98
C GLU A 110 17.77 -6.18 22.92
N LEU A 111 18.86 -6.02 22.15
CA LEU A 111 18.89 -5.12 21.00
C LEU A 111 17.86 -5.56 19.95
N ALA A 112 17.79 -6.85 19.62
CA ALA A 112 16.80 -7.39 18.69
C ALA A 112 15.36 -7.10 19.14
N ALA A 113 15.04 -7.40 20.41
CA ALA A 113 13.73 -7.14 20.98
C ALA A 113 13.38 -5.64 20.96
N PHE A 114 14.35 -4.77 21.27
CA PHE A 114 14.17 -3.32 21.21
C PHE A 114 13.91 -2.81 19.79
N MET A 115 14.70 -3.25 18.81
CA MET A 115 14.52 -2.85 17.40
C MET A 115 13.15 -3.30 16.86
N LEU A 116 12.72 -4.52 17.19
CA LEU A 116 11.40 -5.00 16.80
C LEU A 116 10.28 -4.23 17.48
N LYS A 117 10.41 -3.93 18.77
CA LYS A 117 9.44 -3.08 19.47
C LYS A 117 9.27 -1.73 18.79
N GLU A 118 10.38 -1.08 18.45
CA GLU A 118 10.33 0.22 17.81
C GLU A 118 9.74 0.13 16.40
N TRP A 119 10.09 -0.91 15.65
CA TRP A 119 9.48 -1.18 14.36
C TRP A 119 7.96 -1.42 14.47
N LYS A 120 7.49 -2.20 15.45
CA LYS A 120 6.04 -2.40 15.71
C LYS A 120 5.34 -1.08 16.01
N SER A 121 5.96 -0.22 16.83
CA SER A 121 5.46 1.12 17.13
C SER A 121 5.29 1.94 15.85
N ARG A 122 6.31 1.96 14.99
CA ARG A 122 6.27 2.64 13.69
C ARG A 122 5.18 2.12 12.77
N VAL A 123 4.97 0.80 12.68
CA VAL A 123 3.85 0.24 11.89
C VAL A 123 2.50 0.81 12.34
N THR A 124 2.26 0.89 13.66
CA THR A 124 0.97 1.39 14.17
C THR A 124 0.81 2.91 14.12
N THR A 125 1.92 3.67 14.05
CA THR A 125 1.92 5.14 14.07
C THR A 125 2.02 5.75 12.67
N GLU A 126 2.77 5.13 11.77
CA GLU A 126 2.94 5.60 10.38
C GLU A 126 1.81 5.13 9.46
N LEU A 127 1.13 4.03 9.80
CA LEU A 127 -0.04 3.54 9.08
C LEU A 127 -1.31 3.65 9.93
N PRO A 128 -2.41 4.19 9.37
CA PRO A 128 -3.67 4.31 10.12
C PRO A 128 -4.24 2.91 10.39
N GLY A 129 -4.36 2.53 11.66
CA GLY A 129 -4.77 1.17 12.04
C GLY A 129 -3.83 0.10 11.45
N GLY A 130 -2.55 0.42 11.33
CA GLY A 130 -1.54 -0.47 10.77
C GLY A 130 -1.42 -1.76 11.55
N ARG A 131 -1.35 -2.88 10.82
CA ARG A 131 -0.97 -4.18 11.35
C ARG A 131 0.07 -4.81 10.45
N ALA A 132 1.06 -5.44 11.05
CA ALA A 132 1.96 -6.33 10.34
C ALA A 132 2.09 -7.68 11.07
N VAL A 133 2.15 -8.75 10.27
CA VAL A 133 2.41 -10.11 10.72
C VAL A 133 3.59 -10.64 9.91
N ILE A 134 4.56 -11.20 10.61
CA ILE A 134 5.76 -11.79 10.03
C ILE A 134 5.76 -13.24 10.44
N CYS A 135 5.81 -14.12 9.46
CA CYS A 135 5.67 -15.55 9.69
C CYS A 135 6.14 -16.32 8.47
N ARG A 136 6.32 -17.62 8.64
CA ARG A 136 6.41 -18.57 7.53
C ARG A 136 5.00 -19.05 7.18
N ASP A 137 4.68 -19.11 5.90
CA ASP A 137 3.34 -19.53 5.49
C ASP A 137 3.38 -20.32 4.18
N SER A 138 2.92 -21.57 4.22
CA SER A 138 2.85 -22.42 3.02
C SER A 138 1.58 -22.15 2.20
N ALA A 139 0.55 -21.56 2.82
CA ALA A 139 -0.74 -21.31 2.20
C ALA A 139 -1.26 -19.89 2.53
N PRO A 140 -0.61 -18.81 2.06
CA PRO A 140 -0.91 -17.44 2.49
C PRO A 140 -2.22 -16.85 1.96
N LYS A 141 -2.94 -17.58 1.08
CA LYS A 141 -4.17 -17.12 0.42
C LYS A 141 -5.28 -18.14 0.64
N ASP A 142 -6.50 -17.64 0.82
CA ASP A 142 -7.68 -18.49 0.86
C ASP A 142 -7.86 -19.20 -0.49
N THR A 143 -8.17 -20.49 -0.48
CA THR A 143 -8.36 -21.31 -1.67
C THR A 143 -9.83 -21.58 -1.99
N SER A 144 -10.75 -21.09 -1.15
CA SER A 144 -12.19 -21.33 -1.30
C SER A 144 -13.02 -20.16 -0.76
N GLY A 145 -14.30 -20.13 -1.14
CA GLY A 145 -15.25 -19.11 -0.69
C GLY A 145 -15.13 -17.75 -1.40
N ALA A 146 -15.83 -16.75 -0.89
CA ALA A 146 -15.87 -15.40 -1.45
C ALA A 146 -14.53 -14.65 -1.35
N SER A 147 -13.61 -15.14 -0.51
CA SER A 147 -12.28 -14.55 -0.29
C SER A 147 -11.16 -15.31 -1.01
N SER A 148 -11.52 -16.26 -1.90
CA SER A 148 -10.56 -17.05 -2.69
C SER A 148 -9.57 -16.15 -3.44
N GLY A 149 -8.27 -16.41 -3.26
CA GLY A 149 -7.17 -15.64 -3.84
C GLY A 149 -6.72 -14.42 -3.02
N LEU A 150 -7.43 -14.08 -1.94
CA LEU A 150 -7.04 -13.00 -1.03
C LEU A 150 -6.13 -13.52 0.08
N TYR A 151 -5.14 -12.71 0.46
CA TYR A 151 -4.24 -13.03 1.57
C TYR A 151 -4.95 -12.98 2.92
N HIS A 152 -4.60 -13.85 3.86
CA HIS A 152 -5.09 -13.82 5.25
C HIS A 152 -3.97 -13.56 6.26
N TRP A 153 -4.33 -13.13 7.47
CA TRP A 153 -3.37 -12.88 8.54
C TRP A 153 -2.80 -14.14 9.18
N ALA A 154 -3.61 -15.19 9.31
CA ALA A 154 -3.16 -16.44 9.91
C ALA A 154 -1.95 -17.00 9.14
N CYS A 155 -1.06 -17.69 9.83
CA CYS A 155 0.07 -18.37 9.23
C CYS A 155 0.12 -19.79 9.80
N ASP A 156 0.65 -20.73 9.02
CA ASP A 156 0.85 -22.11 9.45
C ASP A 156 2.25 -22.37 10.03
N ASP A 157 3.17 -21.40 9.92
CA ASP A 157 4.58 -21.51 10.29
C ASP A 157 5.31 -22.68 9.61
N GLN A 158 4.77 -23.21 8.50
CA GLN A 158 5.31 -24.34 7.75
C GLN A 158 5.93 -23.94 6.40
N GLY A 159 5.84 -22.66 6.00
CA GLY A 159 6.44 -22.18 4.75
C GLY A 159 7.96 -22.09 4.78
N ASP A 160 8.61 -22.30 3.63
CA ASP A 160 10.08 -22.15 3.53
C ASP A 160 10.53 -20.68 3.58
N MET A 161 9.69 -19.78 3.05
CA MET A 161 9.99 -18.36 2.96
C MET A 161 9.37 -17.59 4.12
N LEU A 162 10.17 -16.70 4.73
CA LEU A 162 9.66 -15.70 5.66
C LEU A 162 8.87 -14.64 4.88
N MET A 163 7.64 -14.39 5.30
CA MET A 163 6.75 -13.41 4.67
C MET A 163 6.46 -12.28 5.66
N VAL A 164 6.47 -11.05 5.16
CA VAL A 164 5.93 -9.88 5.86
C VAL A 164 4.58 -9.55 5.24
N LYS A 165 3.54 -9.74 6.02
CA LYS A 165 2.15 -9.36 5.72
C LYS A 165 1.88 -8.02 6.39
N ILE A 166 1.49 -7.00 5.64
CA ILE A 166 1.19 -5.68 6.19
C ILE A 166 -0.13 -5.15 5.64
N GLY A 167 -0.87 -4.44 6.49
CA GLY A 167 -2.20 -3.95 6.21
C GLY A 167 -2.49 -2.71 7.04
N TRP A 168 -3.43 -1.90 6.56
CA TRP A 168 -3.84 -0.67 7.23
C TRP A 168 -5.31 -0.42 6.97
N ALA A 169 -5.92 0.39 7.82
CA ALA A 169 -7.28 0.87 7.65
C ALA A 169 -7.33 1.82 6.44
N GLY A 170 -7.92 1.34 5.35
CA GLY A 170 -8.32 2.14 4.21
C GLY A 170 -9.82 2.41 4.25
N LYS A 171 -10.27 3.56 3.73
CA LYS A 171 -11.70 3.77 3.48
C LYS A 171 -12.13 2.86 2.33
N ALA A 172 -12.98 1.89 2.62
CA ALA A 172 -13.56 1.02 1.59
C ALA A 172 -14.48 1.84 0.66
N ASP A 173 -14.34 1.65 -0.65
CA ASP A 173 -15.35 2.12 -1.60
C ASP A 173 -16.51 1.13 -1.63
N LYS A 174 -17.74 1.61 -1.42
CA LYS A 174 -18.97 0.80 -1.49
C LYS A 174 -19.23 0.22 -2.90
N ALA A 175 -18.54 0.71 -3.92
CA ALA A 175 -18.63 0.18 -5.28
C ALA A 175 -17.62 -0.94 -5.60
N ASP A 176 -16.49 -1.03 -4.89
CA ASP A 176 -15.46 -2.05 -5.11
C ASP A 176 -15.59 -3.17 -4.06
N GLN A 177 -16.15 -4.31 -4.49
CA GLN A 177 -16.38 -5.46 -3.61
C GLN A 177 -15.07 -6.01 -3.03
N THR A 178 -13.97 -5.97 -3.78
CA THR A 178 -12.66 -6.46 -3.32
C THR A 178 -12.10 -5.58 -2.22
N GLN A 179 -12.14 -4.26 -2.38
CA GLN A 179 -11.72 -3.31 -1.35
C GLN A 179 -12.63 -3.34 -0.13
N GLN A 180 -13.93 -3.60 -0.32
CA GLN A 180 -14.86 -3.86 0.77
C GLN A 180 -14.50 -5.11 1.54
N THR A 181 -14.26 -6.24 0.88
CA THR A 181 -13.87 -7.48 1.55
C THR A 181 -12.54 -7.31 2.29
N ILE A 182 -11.53 -6.69 1.66
CA ILE A 182 -10.23 -6.40 2.31
C ILE A 182 -10.38 -5.52 3.55
N ALA A 183 -11.25 -4.50 3.48
CA ALA A 183 -11.47 -3.57 4.60
C ALA A 183 -12.41 -4.13 5.68
N ALA A 184 -13.44 -4.88 5.30
CA ALA A 184 -14.46 -5.45 6.18
C ALA A 184 -13.95 -6.69 6.91
N GLU A 185 -13.15 -7.52 6.24
CA GLU A 185 -12.54 -8.70 6.84
C GLU A 185 -11.19 -8.40 7.50
N ASN A 186 -10.76 -7.12 7.51
CA ASN A 186 -9.48 -6.68 8.04
C ASN A 186 -8.36 -7.60 7.52
N ARG A 187 -7.95 -7.48 6.26
CA ARG A 187 -6.98 -8.38 5.60
C ARG A 187 -5.65 -7.69 5.29
N PRO A 188 -4.53 -8.42 5.17
CA PRO A 188 -3.27 -7.84 4.71
C PRO A 188 -3.43 -7.30 3.29
N ARG A 189 -2.87 -6.10 3.06
CA ARG A 189 -2.94 -5.38 1.77
C ARG A 189 -1.71 -5.63 0.91
N ILE A 190 -0.55 -5.80 1.55
CA ILE A 190 0.72 -6.12 0.90
C ILE A 190 1.30 -7.33 1.61
N VAL A 191 1.79 -8.29 0.82
CA VAL A 191 2.54 -9.44 1.32
C VAL A 191 3.82 -9.54 0.50
N MET A 192 4.96 -9.52 1.18
CA MET A 192 6.27 -9.60 0.55
C MET A 192 7.10 -10.68 1.24
N THR A 193 7.83 -11.47 0.45
CA THR A 193 8.80 -12.44 0.98
C THR A 193 10.11 -11.75 1.27
N VAL A 194 10.66 -11.98 2.46
CA VAL A 194 11.97 -11.48 2.86
C VAL A 194 13.01 -12.51 2.46
N PHE A 195 13.91 -12.13 1.55
CA PHE A 195 14.98 -13.00 1.07
C PHE A 195 16.22 -12.83 1.95
N GLY A 196 16.37 -13.70 2.95
CA GLY A 196 17.60 -13.81 3.74
C GLY A 196 18.43 -15.01 3.29
N ASN A 197 19.43 -14.78 2.42
CA ASN A 197 20.45 -15.74 1.95
C ASN A 197 19.99 -17.20 1.85
N GLN A 198 19.51 -17.59 0.66
CA GLN A 198 19.24 -18.98 0.31
C GLN A 198 20.47 -19.83 0.60
N LYS A 199 20.37 -20.75 1.56
CA LYS A 199 21.31 -21.87 1.68
C LYS A 199 21.03 -22.97 0.66
N ASP A 200 20.35 -22.65 -0.45
CA ASP A 200 19.91 -23.61 -1.48
C ASP A 200 20.57 -23.38 -2.86
N PHE A 201 21.86 -23.03 -2.87
CA PHE A 201 22.70 -23.17 -4.07
C PHE A 201 23.97 -23.97 -3.78
N THR A 202 23.82 -25.09 -3.09
CA THR A 202 24.84 -26.13 -3.09
C THR A 202 24.23 -27.38 -3.72
N ASP A 203 24.41 -27.49 -5.03
CA ASP A 203 24.54 -28.78 -5.71
C ASP A 203 25.72 -29.58 -5.13
#